data_AF-A0A0X3W8E6-F1
#
_entry.id   AF-A0A0X3W8E6-F1
#
_cell.length_a   1.000
_cell.length_b   1.000
_cell.length_c   1.000
_cell.angle_alpha   90.00
_cell.angle_beta   90.00
_cell.angle_gamma   90.00
#
_symmetry.space_group_name_H-M   'P 1'
#
loop_
_entity.id
_entity.type
_entity.pdbx_description
1 polymer ?
#
loop_
_entity_poly.entity_id
_entity_poly.type
_entity_poly.pdbx_seq_one_letter_code
_entity_poly.pdbx_strand_id
1 'polypeptide(L)'
;MGAMTDPTSSPSQLWRYVQDDDPSAFTLIVETPNGPYVRRIPPALPLPSGVDHGSGAEAAAHTAAATWGMPDFVFQQADHATKGSGRRELGDRLLLAGRRGAVVQVKARTIKPKPDAQEVAWIQKVAAKAMSQAKGTVRQLRMLPADMVNGRARTLQVDGNAYEWVAVFLLDHPQVPEGTQVTWEPIGMPAIALTRRDWDFLFDQLRSTTAVLDYLFRAAAEEPVPLGEEPVRLYELAAADAAAPPKDIDTELVGPGGTLFSTPRLPQAPAGSDGTHAHLMIRIMLEDVATSLLRDSVAEGDRFTVLSDFDRLPVPARAEWGHLLLDMLRDVPEVPEEHCKWRFRRLLEEDGTRQLIVGAATRFDPIIEAAFSAYVQLRHHEVTARTGRAEESSTLGVLLTPRRDGVRPWDTSAVRVHGDLDLSEEEIQVYSEEWNRATENADVSVSG
;
A
#
# COMPACT_ATOMS: atom_id res chain seq x y z
N MET A 1 -14.84 40.02 45.56
CA MET A 1 -14.25 38.68 45.48
C MET A 1 -14.35 38.24 44.05
N GLY A 2 -13.27 38.44 43.29
CA GLY A 2 -13.23 38.22 41.85
C GLY A 2 -13.09 36.74 41.52
N ALA A 3 -13.89 36.28 40.57
CA ALA A 3 -13.68 35.04 39.88
C ALA A 3 -12.43 35.20 38.99
N MET A 4 -11.40 34.40 39.25
CA MET A 4 -10.29 34.22 38.31
C MET A 4 -10.81 33.33 37.18
N THR A 5 -11.21 33.99 36.10
CA THR A 5 -11.25 33.41 34.76
C THR A 5 -9.82 33.07 34.36
N ASP A 6 -9.55 31.80 34.11
CA ASP A 6 -8.28 31.32 33.58
C ASP A 6 -8.28 31.56 32.04
N PRO A 7 -7.44 32.44 31.49
CA PRO A 7 -7.41 32.71 30.06
C PRO A 7 -6.12 32.12 29.47
N THR A 8 -6.17 30.87 28.99
CA THR A 8 -5.28 30.33 27.94
C THR A 8 -5.85 29.01 27.40
N SER A 9 -7.12 28.99 26.99
CA SER A 9 -7.55 28.01 25.99
C SER A 9 -6.92 28.43 24.65
N SER A 10 -5.81 27.81 24.29
CA SER A 10 -5.27 27.91 22.93
C SER A 10 -6.32 27.34 21.97
N PRO A 11 -6.70 28.05 20.90
CA PRO A 11 -7.57 27.47 19.88
C PRO A 11 -6.81 26.36 19.14
N SER A 12 -7.48 25.26 18.83
CA SER A 12 -7.09 24.20 17.87
C SER A 12 -6.00 23.19 18.26
N GLN A 13 -6.15 22.48 19.38
CA GLN A 13 -5.47 21.17 19.52
C GLN A 13 -6.39 20.10 18.93
N LEU A 14 -6.07 19.61 17.72
CA LEU A 14 -6.83 18.55 17.03
C LEU A 14 -6.80 17.21 17.78
N TRP A 15 -5.93 17.08 18.77
CA TRP A 15 -5.73 15.83 19.48
C TRP A 15 -5.26 16.01 20.92
N ARG A 16 -5.44 14.95 21.72
CA ARG A 16 -4.86 14.84 23.07
C ARG A 16 -4.49 13.39 23.39
N TYR A 17 -3.41 13.21 24.14
CA TYR A 17 -3.01 11.91 24.68
C TYR A 17 -3.78 11.59 25.96
N VAL A 18 -4.24 10.35 26.08
CA VAL A 18 -4.70 9.76 27.34
C VAL A 18 -3.76 8.62 27.69
N GLN A 19 -3.19 8.68 28.89
CA GLN A 19 -2.35 7.63 29.43
C GLN A 19 -3.22 6.40 29.73
N ASP A 20 -2.88 5.27 29.13
CA ASP A 20 -3.56 3.99 29.33
C ASP A 20 -2.97 3.26 30.56
N ASP A 21 -3.64 2.21 31.04
CA ASP A 21 -3.14 1.36 32.15
C ASP A 21 -1.79 0.68 31.77
N ASP A 22 -1.52 0.52 30.48
CA ASP A 22 -0.21 0.15 29.94
C ASP A 22 0.62 1.42 29.65
N PRO A 23 1.72 1.67 30.40
CA PRO A 23 2.54 2.87 30.23
C PRO A 23 3.28 2.93 28.88
N SER A 24 3.25 1.87 28.09
CA SER A 24 3.86 1.78 26.75
C SER A 24 2.86 1.92 25.60
N ALA A 25 1.56 1.84 25.91
CA ALA A 25 0.48 2.19 25.01
C ALA A 25 0.04 3.64 25.23
N PHE A 26 -0.52 4.27 24.21
CA PHE A 26 -1.14 5.58 24.36
C PHE A 26 -2.40 5.67 23.53
N THR A 27 -3.35 6.44 24.03
CA THR A 27 -4.60 6.68 23.33
C THR A 27 -4.60 8.09 22.79
N LEU A 28 -4.74 8.20 21.47
CA LEU A 28 -4.93 9.47 20.78
C LEU A 28 -6.44 9.71 20.66
N ILE A 29 -6.91 10.83 21.21
CA ILE A 29 -8.25 11.35 20.90
C ILE A 29 -8.06 12.37 19.80
N VAL A 30 -8.69 12.16 18.65
CA VAL A 30 -8.64 13.02 17.46
C VAL A 30 -10.01 13.67 17.28
N GLU A 31 -10.08 14.99 17.29
CA GLU A 31 -11.32 15.71 17.02
C GLU A 31 -11.61 15.68 15.50
N THR A 32 -12.75 15.12 15.11
CA THR A 32 -13.19 15.06 13.70
C THR A 32 -14.53 15.77 13.52
N PRO A 33 -14.93 16.15 12.28
CA PRO A 33 -16.27 16.70 12.02
C PRO A 33 -17.42 15.79 12.46
N ASN A 34 -17.17 14.48 12.56
CA ASN A 34 -18.14 13.47 12.99
C ASN A 34 -18.06 13.16 14.51
N GLY A 35 -17.30 13.95 15.26
CA GLY A 35 -17.07 13.78 16.70
C GLY A 35 -15.65 13.26 17.03
N PRO A 36 -15.33 13.13 18.33
CA PRO A 36 -14.02 12.66 18.77
C PRO A 36 -13.83 11.18 18.40
N TYR A 37 -12.74 10.91 17.68
CA TYR A 37 -12.29 9.57 17.33
C TYR A 37 -11.19 9.13 18.30
N VAL A 38 -11.35 7.95 18.91
CA VAL A 38 -10.40 7.43 19.90
C VAL A 38 -9.57 6.32 19.28
N ARG A 39 -8.27 6.54 19.15
CA ARG A 39 -7.30 5.58 18.60
C ARG A 39 -6.31 5.15 19.67
N ARG A 40 -6.41 3.88 20.08
CA ARG A 40 -5.35 3.24 20.88
C ARG A 40 -4.19 2.84 19.98
N ILE A 41 -2.98 3.25 20.35
CA ILE A 41 -1.74 2.88 19.67
C ILE A 41 -0.96 1.96 20.60
N PRO A 42 -0.85 0.66 20.26
CA PRO A 42 -0.18 -0.30 21.12
C PRO A 42 1.34 -0.03 21.17
N PRO A 43 2.06 -0.62 22.14
CA PRO A 43 3.50 -0.70 22.05
C PRO A 43 3.93 -1.45 20.79
N ALA A 44 5.18 -1.25 20.41
CA ALA A 44 5.77 -1.94 19.28
C ALA A 44 5.76 -3.47 19.53
N LEU A 45 5.55 -4.26 18.48
CA LEU A 45 5.41 -5.73 18.52
C LEU A 45 6.51 -6.40 19.36
N PRO A 46 6.25 -7.50 20.08
CA PRO A 46 7.30 -8.15 20.86
C PRO A 46 8.46 -8.61 19.96
N LEU A 47 9.68 -8.53 20.49
CA LEU A 47 10.85 -9.05 19.81
C LEU A 47 10.82 -10.59 19.76
N PRO A 48 11.32 -11.22 18.69
CA PRO A 48 11.47 -12.68 18.65
C PRO A 48 12.30 -13.22 19.81
N SER A 49 11.82 -14.29 20.44
CA SER A 49 12.55 -14.96 21.53
C SER A 49 13.83 -15.62 21.03
N GLY A 50 14.92 -15.54 21.79
CA GLY A 50 16.16 -16.28 21.50
C GLY A 50 17.07 -15.63 20.46
N VAL A 51 16.80 -14.38 20.07
CA VAL A 51 17.62 -13.59 19.14
C VAL A 51 18.23 -12.40 19.90
N ASP A 52 19.43 -11.96 19.52
CA ASP A 52 20.01 -10.71 20.05
C ASP A 52 19.06 -9.53 19.80
N HIS A 53 18.98 -8.58 20.74
CA HIS A 53 18.03 -7.47 20.69
C HIS A 53 18.13 -6.68 19.37
N GLY A 54 19.33 -6.39 18.88
CA GLY A 54 19.50 -5.65 17.61
C GLY A 54 18.87 -6.39 16.42
N SER A 55 19.23 -7.66 16.24
CA SER A 55 18.67 -8.50 15.18
C SER A 55 17.18 -8.81 15.38
N GLY A 56 16.73 -8.89 16.64
CA GLY A 56 15.33 -9.05 17.02
C GLY A 56 14.49 -7.83 16.63
N ALA A 57 15.00 -6.62 16.86
CA ALA A 57 14.34 -5.37 16.47
C ALA A 57 14.20 -5.25 14.95
N GLU A 58 15.24 -5.61 14.22
CA GLU A 58 15.18 -5.71 12.75
C GLU A 58 14.10 -6.71 12.32
N ALA A 59 14.13 -7.94 12.84
CA ALA A 59 13.14 -8.97 12.53
C ALA A 59 11.69 -8.57 12.87
N ALA A 60 11.48 -7.87 13.99
CA ALA A 60 10.16 -7.37 14.39
C ALA A 60 9.63 -6.31 13.41
N ALA A 61 10.44 -5.31 13.04
CA ALA A 61 10.05 -4.27 12.07
C ALA A 61 9.66 -4.90 10.71
N HIS A 62 10.34 -5.98 10.34
CA HIS A 62 10.03 -6.74 9.13
C HIS A 62 8.74 -7.52 9.21
N THR A 63 8.53 -8.13 10.36
CA THR A 63 7.30 -8.88 10.61
C THR A 63 6.10 -7.95 10.51
N ALA A 64 6.19 -6.72 11.04
CA ALA A 64 5.14 -5.72 10.89
C ALA A 64 4.85 -5.40 9.41
N ALA A 65 5.90 -5.09 8.64
CA ALA A 65 5.78 -4.79 7.22
C ALA A 65 5.21 -5.96 6.40
N ALA A 66 5.71 -7.18 6.64
CA ALA A 66 5.27 -8.38 5.93
C ALA A 66 3.83 -8.79 6.29
N THR A 67 3.45 -8.67 7.57
CA THR A 67 2.12 -9.06 8.05
C THR A 67 1.05 -8.19 7.41
N TRP A 68 1.16 -6.87 7.57
CA TRP A 68 0.11 -5.95 7.13
C TRP A 68 0.31 -5.41 5.71
N GLY A 69 1.55 -5.27 5.27
CA GLY A 69 1.91 -4.75 3.95
C GLY A 69 2.11 -5.78 2.85
N MET A 70 2.30 -7.06 3.19
CA MET A 70 2.67 -8.24 2.37
C MET A 70 4.17 -8.59 2.39
N PRO A 71 4.52 -9.90 2.50
CA PRO A 71 5.92 -10.34 2.46
C PRO A 71 6.61 -10.08 1.11
N ASP A 72 5.85 -10.03 0.01
CA ASP A 72 6.37 -9.87 -1.35
C ASP A 72 7.09 -8.54 -1.59
N PHE A 73 6.82 -7.52 -0.76
CA PHE A 73 7.43 -6.19 -0.85
C PHE A 73 8.61 -5.97 0.10
N VAL A 74 8.95 -6.94 0.95
CA VAL A 74 10.04 -6.87 1.93
C VAL A 74 11.23 -7.65 1.41
N PHE A 75 12.38 -7.01 1.21
CA PHE A 75 13.55 -7.59 0.58
C PHE A 75 14.81 -7.55 1.46
N GLN A 76 15.66 -8.55 1.26
CA GLN A 76 17.02 -8.64 1.81
C GLN A 76 17.98 -9.17 0.74
N GLN A 77 19.28 -8.96 0.88
CA GLN A 77 20.24 -9.46 -0.10
C GLN A 77 20.27 -11.00 -0.15
N ALA A 78 20.49 -11.56 -1.34
CA ALA A 78 20.64 -13.01 -1.50
C ALA A 78 21.96 -13.54 -0.91
N ASP A 79 21.92 -14.71 -0.26
CA ASP A 79 23.07 -15.36 0.40
C ASP A 79 24.23 -15.72 -0.57
N HIS A 80 23.97 -15.79 -1.88
CA HIS A 80 25.01 -16.08 -2.88
C HIS A 80 25.80 -14.84 -3.33
N ALA A 81 25.28 -13.64 -3.09
CA ALA A 81 26.00 -12.38 -3.32
C ALA A 81 27.10 -12.12 -2.27
N THR A 82 27.15 -12.92 -1.20
CA THR A 82 28.07 -12.80 -0.07
C THR A 82 29.46 -13.41 -0.31
N LYS A 83 29.81 -13.78 -1.56
CA LYS A 83 31.12 -14.36 -1.92
C LYS A 83 32.22 -13.29 -2.01
N GLY A 84 32.71 -12.86 -0.85
CA GLY A 84 33.94 -12.10 -0.65
C GLY A 84 34.35 -12.22 0.82
N SER A 85 35.65 -12.28 1.13
CA SER A 85 36.23 -12.73 2.42
C SER A 85 35.97 -11.85 3.66
N GLY A 86 34.87 -11.13 3.70
CA GLY A 86 34.31 -10.54 4.91
C GLY A 86 32.80 -10.74 4.88
N ARG A 87 32.25 -11.43 5.89
CA ARG A 87 30.82 -11.39 6.24
C ARG A 87 30.44 -9.93 6.55
N ARG A 88 30.23 -9.11 5.53
CA ARG A 88 29.42 -7.90 5.66
C ARG A 88 28.02 -8.36 5.35
N GLU A 89 27.33 -8.80 6.39
CA GLU A 89 25.87 -8.76 6.40
C GLU A 89 25.51 -7.31 6.12
N LEU A 90 25.16 -6.99 4.87
CA LEU A 90 24.50 -5.73 4.57
C LEU A 90 23.14 -5.86 5.26
N GLY A 91 23.08 -5.42 6.51
CA GLY A 91 21.87 -5.35 7.36
C GLY A 91 20.87 -4.30 6.87
N ASP A 92 20.87 -4.05 5.57
CA ASP A 92 20.04 -3.08 4.90
C ASP A 92 18.88 -3.84 4.27
N ARG A 93 17.70 -3.52 4.75
CA ARG A 93 16.48 -4.15 4.31
C ARG A 93 15.68 -3.17 3.47
N LEU A 94 15.11 -3.66 2.39
CA LEU A 94 14.38 -2.82 1.45
C LEU A 94 12.89 -3.08 1.55
N LEU A 95 12.11 -2.02 1.47
CA LEU A 95 10.72 -2.12 1.04
C LEU A 95 10.62 -1.64 -0.41
N LEU A 96 10.03 -2.42 -1.28
CA LEU A 96 9.84 -2.06 -2.69
C LEU A 96 8.37 -2.26 -3.06
N ALA A 97 7.72 -1.25 -3.61
CA ALA A 97 6.42 -1.39 -4.25
C ALA A 97 6.27 -0.38 -5.40
N GLY A 98 5.92 -0.89 -6.58
CA GLY A 98 5.87 -0.09 -7.81
C GLY A 98 7.20 0.62 -8.07
N ARG A 99 7.16 1.96 -8.23
CA ARG A 99 8.33 2.80 -8.50
C ARG A 99 9.00 3.38 -7.25
N ARG A 100 8.57 3.00 -6.05
CA ARG A 100 9.10 3.53 -4.79
C ARG A 100 9.81 2.45 -3.99
N GLY A 101 10.90 2.85 -3.36
CA GLY A 101 11.69 2.02 -2.48
C GLY A 101 12.05 2.75 -1.19
N ALA A 102 12.15 2.01 -0.10
CA ALA A 102 12.72 2.49 1.16
C ALA A 102 13.91 1.63 1.54
N VAL A 103 15.01 2.27 1.96
CA VAL A 103 16.09 1.56 2.67
C VAL A 103 15.87 1.75 4.16
N VAL A 104 15.59 0.65 4.86
CA VAL A 104 15.24 0.64 6.27
C VAL A 104 16.48 0.29 7.09
N GLN A 105 16.83 1.18 8.02
CA GLN A 105 17.94 1.04 8.94
C GLN A 105 17.44 1.04 10.37
N VAL A 106 17.45 -0.13 11.01
CA VAL A 106 17.08 -0.25 12.41
C VAL A 106 18.31 -0.04 13.29
N LYS A 107 18.14 0.68 14.40
CA LYS A 107 19.13 0.73 15.49
C LYS A 107 18.41 0.53 16.81
N ALA A 108 18.84 -0.50 17.54
CA ALA A 108 18.30 -0.83 18.84
C ALA A 108 19.21 -0.30 19.96
N ARG A 109 18.59 0.16 21.05
CA ARG A 109 19.29 0.46 22.29
C ARG A 109 19.40 -0.79 23.14
N THR A 110 20.59 -1.37 23.20
CA THR A 110 20.85 -2.64 23.90
C THR A 110 21.33 -2.48 25.34
N ILE A 111 21.69 -1.27 25.76
CA ILE A 111 22.14 -0.96 27.12
C ILE A 111 21.13 -0.06 27.83
N LYS A 112 21.14 -0.08 29.17
CA LYS A 112 20.30 0.79 29.99
C LYS A 112 20.46 2.27 29.55
N PRO A 113 19.35 3.01 29.34
CA PRO A 113 19.40 4.43 29.05
C PRO A 113 20.20 5.21 30.11
N LYS A 114 20.95 6.18 29.62
CA LYS A 114 21.69 7.21 30.35
C LYS A 114 20.82 8.46 30.49
N PRO A 115 21.29 9.53 31.16
CA PRO A 115 20.55 10.78 31.22
C PRO A 115 20.24 11.34 29.83
N ASP A 116 19.10 12.01 29.70
CA ASP A 116 18.47 12.42 28.43
C ASP A 116 19.43 13.08 27.45
N ALA A 117 20.25 14.05 27.88
CA ALA A 117 21.21 14.72 27.00
C ALA A 117 22.20 13.75 26.33
N GLN A 118 22.64 12.71 27.04
CA GLN A 118 23.52 11.68 26.49
C GLN A 118 22.78 10.73 25.57
N GLU A 119 21.51 10.45 25.84
CA GLU A 119 20.67 9.62 24.95
C GLU A 119 20.33 10.36 23.66
N VAL A 120 19.94 11.63 23.73
CA VAL A 120 19.74 12.47 22.53
C VAL A 120 21.01 12.47 21.67
N ALA A 121 22.18 12.69 22.26
CA ALA A 121 23.45 12.66 21.51
C ALA A 121 23.74 11.28 20.89
N TRP A 122 23.39 10.19 21.58
CA TRP A 122 23.52 8.83 21.04
C TRP A 122 22.54 8.60 19.88
N ILE A 123 21.28 9.02 20.01
CA ILE A 123 20.24 8.91 18.98
C ILE A 123 20.71 9.64 17.71
N GLN A 124 21.16 10.90 17.83
CA GLN A 124 21.68 11.67 16.70
C GLN A 124 22.86 10.94 16.01
N LYS A 125 23.79 10.40 16.81
CA LYS A 125 24.93 9.66 16.28
C LYS A 125 24.50 8.41 15.50
N VAL A 126 23.57 7.61 16.02
CA VAL A 126 23.14 6.38 15.34
C VAL A 126 22.25 6.68 14.13
N ALA A 127 21.47 7.75 14.16
CA ALA A 127 20.69 8.24 13.03
C ALA A 127 21.59 8.69 11.87
N ALA A 128 22.60 9.52 12.13
CA ALA A 128 23.56 9.95 11.09
C ALA A 128 24.30 8.75 10.46
N LYS A 129 24.62 7.73 11.27
CA LYS A 129 25.19 6.47 10.78
C LYS A 129 24.19 5.71 9.89
N ALA A 130 22.94 5.56 10.33
CA ALA A 130 21.88 4.91 9.56
C ALA A 130 21.68 5.59 8.19
N MET A 131 21.59 6.93 8.16
CA MET A 131 21.46 7.70 6.91
C MET A 131 22.63 7.48 5.96
N SER A 132 23.86 7.43 6.49
CA SER A 132 25.06 7.13 5.70
C SER A 132 25.03 5.72 5.11
N GLN A 133 24.53 4.73 5.87
CA GLN A 133 24.38 3.34 5.41
C GLN A 133 23.34 3.25 4.29
N ALA A 134 22.15 3.83 4.50
CA ALA A 134 21.08 3.87 3.51
C ALA A 134 21.54 4.49 2.18
N LYS A 135 22.26 5.63 2.25
CA LYS A 135 22.90 6.26 1.09
C LYS A 135 23.86 5.33 0.37
N GLY A 136 24.68 4.59 1.12
CA GLY A 136 25.62 3.61 0.58
C GLY A 136 24.92 2.51 -0.22
N THR A 137 23.82 1.98 0.32
CA THR A 137 23.03 0.90 -0.31
C THR A 137 22.34 1.34 -1.59
N VAL A 138 21.65 2.49 -1.60
CA VAL A 138 21.06 3.03 -2.83
C VAL A 138 22.12 3.27 -3.89
N ARG A 139 23.27 3.84 -3.50
CA ARG A 139 24.39 4.07 -4.43
C ARG A 139 24.88 2.75 -5.04
N GLN A 140 25.01 1.69 -4.23
CA GLN A 140 25.44 0.39 -4.71
C GLN A 140 24.46 -0.21 -5.72
N LEU A 141 23.16 -0.19 -5.41
CA LEU A 141 22.11 -0.71 -6.30
C LEU A 141 22.00 0.07 -7.61
N ARG A 142 22.28 1.38 -7.60
CA ARG A 142 22.31 2.21 -8.81
C ARG A 142 23.53 1.94 -9.69
N MET A 143 24.65 1.53 -9.10
CA MET A 143 25.86 1.17 -9.86
C MET A 143 25.74 -0.21 -10.49
N LEU A 144 25.13 -1.16 -9.78
CA LEU A 144 24.96 -2.52 -10.24
C LEU A 144 23.67 -3.12 -9.66
N PRO A 145 22.72 -3.56 -10.51
CA PRO A 145 21.56 -4.31 -10.04
C PRO A 145 21.99 -5.56 -9.26
N ALA A 146 21.24 -5.92 -8.22
CA ALA A 146 21.57 -7.03 -7.34
C ALA A 146 20.40 -7.99 -7.14
N ASP A 147 20.71 -9.27 -6.96
CA ASP A 147 19.72 -10.28 -6.57
C ASP A 147 19.30 -10.07 -5.12
N MET A 148 18.00 -9.88 -4.93
CA MET A 148 17.35 -9.66 -3.65
C MET A 148 16.29 -10.74 -3.43
N VAL A 149 16.19 -11.21 -2.19
CA VAL A 149 15.22 -12.22 -1.78
C VAL A 149 14.09 -11.53 -1.03
N ASN A 150 12.85 -11.75 -1.48
CA ASN A 150 11.67 -11.21 -0.80
C ASN A 150 11.24 -12.06 0.41
N GLY A 151 10.24 -11.59 1.17
CA GLY A 151 9.71 -12.28 2.34
C GLY A 151 9.05 -13.64 2.07
N ARG A 152 8.90 -14.04 0.80
CA ARG A 152 8.47 -15.39 0.37
C ARG A 152 9.61 -16.24 -0.17
N ALA A 153 10.87 -15.86 0.10
CA ALA A 153 12.07 -16.54 -0.37
C ALA A 153 12.21 -16.59 -1.91
N ARG A 154 11.62 -15.62 -2.63
CA ARG A 154 11.75 -15.51 -4.09
C ARG A 154 12.81 -14.49 -4.44
N THR A 155 13.61 -14.79 -5.45
CA THR A 155 14.70 -13.92 -5.88
C THR A 155 14.24 -13.01 -7.02
N LEU A 156 14.49 -11.71 -6.89
CA LEU A 156 14.27 -10.71 -7.92
C LEU A 156 15.55 -9.89 -8.09
N GLN A 157 15.86 -9.53 -9.33
CA GLN A 157 16.94 -8.57 -9.61
C GLN A 157 16.41 -7.15 -9.37
N VAL A 158 17.07 -6.41 -8.50
CA VAL A 158 16.70 -5.04 -8.13
C VAL A 158 17.71 -4.07 -8.72
N ASP A 159 17.27 -3.25 -9.67
CA ASP A 159 18.02 -2.09 -10.18
C ASP A 159 17.68 -0.84 -9.36
N GLY A 160 18.69 -0.23 -8.74
CA GLY A 160 18.52 0.99 -7.96
C GLY A 160 18.02 2.21 -8.75
N ASN A 161 18.09 2.17 -10.08
CA ASN A 161 17.60 3.24 -10.96
C ASN A 161 16.10 3.11 -11.27
N ALA A 162 15.49 1.94 -11.05
CA ALA A 162 14.05 1.73 -11.26
C ALA A 162 13.17 2.34 -10.16
N TYR A 163 13.77 2.80 -9.06
CA TYR A 163 13.06 3.28 -7.88
C TYR A 163 13.45 4.70 -7.49
N GLU A 164 12.45 5.47 -7.08
CA GLU A 164 12.62 6.61 -6.17
C GLU A 164 12.88 6.07 -4.77
N TRP A 165 13.85 6.64 -4.04
CA TRP A 165 14.28 6.11 -2.73
C TRP A 165 14.01 7.07 -1.58
N VAL A 166 13.55 6.52 -0.45
CA VAL A 166 13.53 7.18 0.86
C VAL A 166 14.41 6.41 1.85
N ALA A 167 15.22 7.12 2.64
CA ALA A 167 15.97 6.52 3.75
C ALA A 167 15.14 6.55 5.03
N VAL A 168 14.98 5.40 5.67
CA VAL A 168 14.19 5.28 6.90
C VAL A 168 15.09 4.84 8.05
N PHE A 169 15.21 5.66 9.07
CA PHE A 169 15.85 5.28 10.33
C PHE A 169 14.77 4.86 11.34
N LEU A 170 14.82 3.60 11.76
CA LEU A 170 13.95 3.06 12.80
C LEU A 170 14.72 2.94 14.12
N LEU A 171 14.25 3.64 15.14
CA LEU A 171 14.78 3.55 16.48
C LEU A 171 13.96 2.57 17.33
N ASP A 172 14.61 1.52 17.82
CA ASP A 172 14.07 0.67 18.86
C ASP A 172 14.72 1.06 20.20
N HIS A 173 13.98 1.79 21.02
CA HIS A 173 14.48 2.38 22.26
C HIS A 173 13.43 2.30 23.36
N PRO A 174 13.80 1.83 24.57
CA PRO A 174 12.82 1.60 25.65
C PRO A 174 12.16 2.87 26.16
N GLN A 175 12.85 4.01 26.10
CA GLN A 175 12.32 5.31 26.56
C GLN A 175 13.02 6.45 25.83
N VAL A 176 12.45 6.95 24.74
CA VAL A 176 13.01 8.10 24.01
C VAL A 176 12.82 9.37 24.85
N PRO A 177 13.85 10.22 25.05
CA PRO A 177 13.66 11.49 25.74
C PRO A 177 12.63 12.36 25.04
N GLU A 178 11.78 13.05 25.80
CA GLU A 178 10.69 13.87 25.28
C GLU A 178 11.21 14.98 24.34
N GLY A 179 10.48 15.24 23.25
CA GLY A 179 10.86 16.26 22.27
C GLY A 179 12.11 15.94 21.44
N THR A 180 12.61 14.69 21.47
CA THR A 180 13.77 14.31 20.66
C THR A 180 13.44 14.33 19.17
N GLN A 181 13.87 15.39 18.49
CA GLN A 181 13.83 15.52 17.04
C GLN A 181 15.20 15.16 16.46
N VAL A 182 15.23 14.31 15.45
CA VAL A 182 16.48 13.82 14.86
C VAL A 182 16.86 14.68 13.66
N THR A 183 18.14 15.03 13.54
CA THR A 183 18.65 15.82 12.42
C THR A 183 19.91 15.17 11.84
N TRP A 184 20.15 15.40 10.55
CA TRP A 184 21.32 14.90 9.84
C TRP A 184 21.64 15.81 8.66
N GLU A 185 22.87 15.70 8.18
CA GLU A 185 23.27 16.34 6.93
C GLU A 185 22.49 15.75 5.74
N PRO A 186 22.05 16.58 4.77
CA PRO A 186 21.33 16.10 3.59
C PRO A 186 22.09 14.99 2.85
N ILE A 187 21.44 13.84 2.69
CA ILE A 187 22.04 12.66 2.05
C ILE A 187 21.81 12.58 0.54
N GLY A 188 21.01 13.48 -0.03
CA GLY A 188 20.67 13.51 -1.46
C GLY A 188 19.46 12.64 -1.83
N MET A 189 18.64 12.27 -0.86
CA MET A 189 17.33 11.63 -1.02
C MET A 189 16.44 11.98 0.19
N PRO A 190 15.10 11.88 0.07
CA PRO A 190 14.20 11.99 1.22
C PRO A 190 14.61 11.06 2.37
N ALA A 191 14.48 11.53 3.60
CA ALA A 191 14.89 10.79 4.78
C ALA A 191 13.93 11.06 5.94
N ILE A 192 13.68 10.04 6.75
CA ILE A 192 12.73 10.09 7.86
C ILE A 192 13.20 9.24 9.03
N ALA A 193 12.93 9.70 10.25
CA ALA A 193 13.23 8.98 11.48
C ALA A 193 11.94 8.64 12.20
N LEU A 194 11.81 7.39 12.60
CA LEU A 194 10.63 6.84 13.25
C LEU A 194 11.06 5.98 14.43
N THR A 195 10.20 5.83 15.43
CA THR A 195 10.35 4.72 16.39
C THR A 195 9.83 3.42 15.76
N ARG A 196 10.21 2.27 16.31
CA ARG A 196 9.65 0.97 15.88
C ARG A 196 8.12 0.90 16.08
N ARG A 197 7.61 1.61 17.10
CA ARG A 197 6.18 1.72 17.36
C ARG A 197 5.45 2.50 16.27
N ASP A 198 6.05 3.60 15.81
CA ASP A 198 5.50 4.40 14.71
C ASP A 198 5.43 3.57 13.44
N TRP A 199 6.47 2.80 13.16
CA TRP A 199 6.50 1.85 12.04
C TRP A 199 5.38 0.81 12.09
N ASP A 200 5.21 0.15 13.24
CA ASP A 200 4.15 -0.84 13.44
C ASP A 200 2.76 -0.19 13.30
N PHE A 201 2.59 1.04 13.83
CA PHE A 201 1.37 1.84 13.68
C PHE A 201 1.05 2.13 12.21
N LEU A 202 2.02 2.59 11.40
CA LEU A 202 1.78 2.92 9.99
C LEU A 202 1.26 1.69 9.21
N PHE A 203 1.87 0.52 9.45
CA PHE A 203 1.44 -0.71 8.81
C PHE A 203 0.08 -1.20 9.30
N ASP A 204 -0.23 -1.09 10.59
CA ASP A 204 -1.57 -1.41 11.11
C ASP A 204 -2.64 -0.42 10.62
N GLN A 205 -2.30 0.87 10.50
CA GLN A 205 -3.20 1.92 10.05
C GLN A 205 -3.53 1.80 8.56
N LEU A 206 -2.52 1.56 7.71
CA LEU A 206 -2.66 1.63 6.25
C LEU A 206 -2.84 0.27 5.59
N ARG A 207 -2.27 -0.80 6.15
CA ARG A 207 -2.33 -2.19 5.64
C ARG A 207 -2.01 -2.31 4.14
N SER A 208 -1.02 -1.52 3.70
CA SER A 208 -0.56 -1.43 2.32
C SER A 208 0.88 -0.93 2.31
N THR A 209 1.77 -1.65 1.64
CA THR A 209 3.17 -1.21 1.52
C THR A 209 3.27 0.01 0.61
N THR A 210 2.45 0.07 -0.43
CA THR A 210 2.41 1.23 -1.33
C THR A 210 1.96 2.48 -0.59
N ALA A 211 0.87 2.41 0.19
CA ALA A 211 0.40 3.55 0.97
C ALA A 211 1.40 3.98 2.05
N VAL A 212 2.10 3.03 2.70
CA VAL A 212 3.17 3.34 3.65
C VAL A 212 4.33 4.05 2.94
N LEU A 213 4.78 3.56 1.79
CA LEU A 213 5.82 4.25 1.02
C LEU A 213 5.36 5.66 0.60
N ASP A 214 4.12 5.81 0.13
CA ASP A 214 3.58 7.11 -0.23
C ASP A 214 3.54 8.09 0.94
N TYR A 215 3.16 7.60 2.11
CA TYR A 215 3.22 8.35 3.35
C TYR A 215 4.65 8.77 3.70
N LEU A 216 5.62 7.84 3.67
CA LEU A 216 7.01 8.13 4.04
C LEU A 216 7.64 9.20 3.14
N PHE A 217 7.37 9.16 1.83
CA PHE A 217 7.83 10.19 0.90
C PHE A 217 7.22 11.56 1.18
N ARG A 218 5.91 11.60 1.46
CA ARG A 218 5.22 12.84 1.82
C ARG A 218 5.75 13.40 3.15
N ALA A 219 5.83 12.56 4.16
CA ALA A 219 6.26 12.92 5.50
C ALA A 219 7.73 13.35 5.56
N ALA A 220 8.60 12.78 4.72
CA ALA A 220 9.99 13.19 4.60
C ALA A 220 10.20 14.55 3.90
N ALA A 221 9.15 15.12 3.28
CA ALA A 221 9.17 16.45 2.69
C ALA A 221 8.64 17.54 3.64
N GLU A 222 8.06 17.15 4.79
CA GLU A 222 7.59 18.04 5.84
C GLU A 222 8.70 18.29 6.88
N GLU A 223 8.48 19.27 7.76
CA GLU A 223 9.35 19.47 8.93
C GLU A 223 9.39 18.18 9.78
N PRO A 224 10.56 17.77 10.29
CA PRO A 224 10.65 16.58 11.13
C PRO A 224 9.85 16.77 12.43
N VAL A 225 9.19 15.71 12.90
CA VAL A 225 8.51 15.71 14.19
C VAL A 225 9.34 14.99 15.26
N PRO A 226 9.10 15.23 16.56
CA PRO A 226 9.69 14.41 17.60
C PRO A 226 9.42 12.92 17.40
N LEU A 227 10.41 12.08 17.75
CA LEU A 227 10.28 10.63 17.69
C LEU A 227 9.12 10.14 18.57
N GLY A 228 8.25 9.30 18.00
CA GLY A 228 7.07 8.77 18.69
C GLY A 228 5.78 9.55 18.42
N GLU A 229 5.85 10.68 17.70
CA GLU A 229 4.70 11.52 17.34
C GLU A 229 4.21 11.30 15.89
N GLU A 230 4.73 10.28 15.19
CA GLU A 230 4.29 9.98 13.82
C GLU A 230 2.78 9.74 13.69
N PRO A 231 2.10 9.08 14.66
CA PRO A 231 0.66 8.93 14.59
C PRO A 231 -0.06 10.28 14.56
N VAL A 232 0.40 11.26 15.34
CA VAL A 232 -0.16 12.62 15.32
C VAL A 232 0.00 13.22 13.93
N ARG A 233 1.22 13.19 13.38
CA ARG A 233 1.48 13.72 12.03
C ARG A 233 0.60 13.04 10.98
N LEU A 234 0.41 11.71 11.06
CA LEU A 234 -0.49 11.00 10.15
C LEU A 234 -1.92 11.53 10.24
N TYR A 235 -2.46 11.71 11.44
CA TYR A 235 -3.82 12.20 11.65
C TYR A 235 -4.00 13.66 11.21
N GLU A 236 -3.01 14.51 11.40
CA GLU A 236 -3.01 15.89 10.90
C GLU A 236 -3.03 15.91 9.36
N LEU A 237 -2.19 15.10 8.71
CA LEU A 237 -2.20 14.96 7.26
C LEU A 237 -3.51 14.35 6.73
N ALA A 238 -4.08 13.36 7.44
CA ALA A 238 -5.36 12.76 7.08
C ALA A 238 -6.53 13.75 7.25
N ALA A 239 -6.50 14.61 8.26
CA ALA A 239 -7.48 15.68 8.43
C ALA A 239 -7.35 16.74 7.33
N ALA A 240 -6.12 17.12 6.97
CA ALA A 240 -5.88 18.02 5.84
C ALA A 240 -6.38 17.42 4.51
N ASP A 241 -6.15 16.13 4.27
CA ASP A 241 -6.64 15.43 3.07
C ASP A 241 -8.18 15.38 3.04
N ALA A 242 -8.83 15.17 4.19
CA ALA A 242 -10.29 15.15 4.28
C ALA A 242 -10.92 16.54 4.10
N ALA A 243 -10.22 17.61 4.46
CA ALA A 243 -10.67 18.98 4.27
C ALA A 243 -10.41 19.52 2.85
N ALA A 244 -9.52 18.88 2.10
CA ALA A 244 -9.19 19.29 0.73
C ALA A 244 -10.37 19.01 -0.22
N PRO A 245 -10.72 19.96 -1.11
CA PRO A 245 -11.72 19.71 -2.13
C PRO A 245 -11.25 18.59 -3.08
N PRO A 246 -12.17 17.74 -3.58
CA PRO A 246 -11.87 16.84 -4.67
C PRO A 246 -11.27 17.59 -5.85
N LYS A 247 -10.31 16.95 -6.53
CA LYS A 247 -9.79 17.48 -7.79
C LYS A 247 -10.78 17.24 -8.92
N ASP A 248 -10.78 18.13 -9.90
CA ASP A 248 -11.49 17.92 -11.15
C ASP A 248 -10.83 16.78 -11.93
N ILE A 249 -11.64 15.83 -12.39
CA ILE A 249 -11.21 14.69 -13.21
C ILE A 249 -12.03 14.70 -14.50
N ASP A 250 -11.38 14.38 -15.62
CA ASP A 250 -12.06 14.15 -16.88
C ASP A 250 -12.96 12.91 -16.80
N THR A 251 -14.24 13.15 -16.55
CA THR A 251 -15.25 12.08 -16.44
C THR A 251 -15.59 11.43 -17.78
N GLU A 252 -15.24 12.05 -18.91
CA GLU A 252 -15.50 11.46 -20.23
C GLU A 252 -14.71 10.16 -20.43
N LEU A 253 -13.53 10.03 -19.80
CA LEU A 253 -12.68 8.83 -19.81
C LEU A 253 -13.33 7.57 -19.21
N VAL A 254 -14.37 7.72 -18.38
CA VAL A 254 -15.05 6.60 -17.71
C VAL A 254 -16.30 6.15 -18.50
N GLY A 255 -16.82 6.99 -19.39
CA GLY A 255 -18.01 6.73 -20.19
C GLY A 255 -19.34 6.93 -19.45
N PRO A 256 -20.49 6.73 -20.12
CA PRO A 256 -21.82 6.91 -19.53
C PRO A 256 -22.03 5.99 -18.32
N GLY A 257 -22.55 6.54 -17.22
CA GLY A 257 -22.81 5.78 -15.98
C GLY A 257 -21.61 5.67 -15.03
N GLY A 258 -20.46 6.25 -15.37
CA GLY A 258 -19.34 6.41 -14.44
C GLY A 258 -19.73 7.25 -13.22
N THR A 259 -19.44 6.76 -12.02
CA THR A 259 -19.59 7.55 -10.79
C THR A 259 -18.22 8.05 -10.36
N LEU A 260 -18.05 9.36 -10.26
CA LEU A 260 -16.85 9.94 -9.67
C LEU A 260 -16.83 9.61 -8.18
N PHE A 261 -15.78 8.91 -7.74
CA PHE A 261 -15.53 8.65 -6.34
C PHE A 261 -14.25 9.36 -5.93
N SER A 262 -14.36 10.24 -4.93
CA SER A 262 -13.22 10.95 -4.35
C SER A 262 -13.06 10.53 -2.90
N THR A 263 -11.81 10.33 -2.49
CA THR A 263 -11.49 9.93 -1.13
C THR A 263 -10.19 10.58 -0.66
N PRO A 264 -10.04 10.86 0.65
CA PRO A 264 -8.78 11.38 1.19
C PRO A 264 -7.62 10.44 0.87
N ARG A 265 -6.41 10.98 0.68
CA ARG A 265 -5.23 10.11 0.42
C ARG A 265 -4.89 9.27 1.64
N LEU A 266 -4.86 9.87 2.83
CA LEU A 266 -4.68 9.17 4.09
C LEU A 266 -6.02 8.96 4.81
N PRO A 267 -6.30 7.75 5.31
CA PRO A 267 -7.52 7.49 6.05
C PRO A 267 -7.39 7.94 7.51
N GLN A 268 -8.43 8.57 8.04
CA GLN A 268 -8.55 8.79 9.49
C GLN A 268 -8.86 7.47 10.22
N ALA A 269 -9.81 6.70 9.69
CA ALA A 269 -10.13 5.39 10.25
C ALA A 269 -9.06 4.34 9.83
N PRO A 270 -8.62 3.44 10.74
CA PRO A 270 -7.72 2.36 10.39
C PRO A 270 -8.30 1.48 9.29
N ALA A 271 -7.44 1.00 8.38
CA ALA A 271 -7.86 0.14 7.30
C ALA A 271 -8.61 -1.11 7.82
N GLY A 272 -9.86 -1.28 7.36
CA GLY A 272 -10.75 -2.38 7.76
C GLY A 272 -11.52 -2.18 9.07
N SER A 273 -11.58 -0.96 9.60
CA SER A 273 -12.39 -0.62 10.79
C SER A 273 -13.90 -0.75 10.59
N ASP A 274 -14.37 -0.66 9.34
CA ASP A 274 -15.76 -0.71 8.92
C ASP A 274 -16.26 -2.13 8.57
N GLY A 275 -15.36 -3.10 8.52
CA GLY A 275 -15.71 -4.49 8.29
C GLY A 275 -14.50 -5.34 7.92
N THR A 276 -14.05 -6.18 8.85
CA THR A 276 -12.87 -7.03 8.64
C THR A 276 -13.00 -7.90 7.39
N HIS A 277 -14.18 -8.46 7.10
CA HIS A 277 -14.39 -9.32 5.94
C HIS A 277 -14.26 -8.57 4.60
N ALA A 278 -14.79 -7.34 4.49
CA ALA A 278 -14.71 -6.56 3.27
C ALA A 278 -13.26 -6.17 2.97
N HIS A 279 -12.53 -5.69 3.98
CA HIS A 279 -11.09 -5.40 3.80
C HIS A 279 -10.26 -6.65 3.50
N LEU A 280 -10.55 -7.77 4.17
CA LEU A 280 -9.84 -9.04 3.94
C LEU A 280 -10.02 -9.55 2.51
N MET A 281 -11.09 -9.19 1.80
CA MET A 281 -11.27 -9.59 0.42
C MET A 281 -10.10 -9.16 -0.48
N ILE A 282 -9.69 -7.89 -0.38
CA ILE A 282 -8.55 -7.37 -1.14
C ILE A 282 -7.27 -8.11 -0.75
N ARG A 283 -7.08 -8.38 0.56
CA ARG A 283 -5.93 -9.17 1.02
C ARG A 283 -5.95 -10.59 0.47
N ILE A 284 -7.09 -11.27 0.43
CA ILE A 284 -7.21 -12.63 -0.12
C ILE A 284 -6.84 -12.62 -1.60
N MET A 285 -7.35 -11.66 -2.38
CA MET A 285 -7.02 -11.57 -3.82
C MET A 285 -5.51 -11.34 -4.03
N LEU A 286 -4.88 -10.49 -3.22
CA LEU A 286 -3.43 -10.30 -3.23
C LEU A 286 -2.67 -11.59 -2.86
N GLU A 287 -3.12 -12.33 -1.86
CA GLU A 287 -2.53 -13.63 -1.47
C GLU A 287 -2.71 -14.70 -2.57
N ASP A 288 -3.87 -14.75 -3.22
CA ASP A 288 -4.12 -15.65 -4.35
C ASP A 288 -3.15 -15.38 -5.50
N VAL A 289 -2.97 -14.10 -5.88
CA VAL A 289 -1.97 -13.71 -6.89
C VAL A 289 -0.56 -14.06 -6.42
N ALA A 290 -0.23 -13.75 -5.17
CA ALA A 290 1.09 -14.01 -4.61
C ALA A 290 1.42 -15.51 -4.57
N THR A 291 0.44 -16.39 -4.37
CA THR A 291 0.65 -17.84 -4.24
C THR A 291 0.31 -18.66 -5.48
N SER A 292 -0.20 -18.01 -6.53
CA SER A 292 -0.52 -18.62 -7.82
C SER A 292 0.69 -19.33 -8.46
N LEU A 293 0.44 -20.31 -9.31
CA LEU A 293 1.48 -20.85 -10.19
C LEU A 293 1.70 -19.88 -11.36
N LEU A 294 2.96 -19.56 -11.66
CA LEU A 294 3.29 -18.78 -12.85
C LEU A 294 3.16 -19.66 -14.09
N ARG A 295 2.62 -19.10 -15.17
CA ARG A 295 2.74 -19.70 -16.51
C ARG A 295 4.18 -19.54 -16.98
N ASP A 296 4.64 -20.40 -17.89
CA ASP A 296 6.03 -20.45 -18.36
C ASP A 296 6.56 -19.11 -18.91
N SER A 297 5.67 -18.23 -19.38
CA SER A 297 5.99 -16.91 -19.92
C SER A 297 6.03 -15.77 -18.88
N VAL A 298 5.73 -16.04 -17.61
CA VAL A 298 5.59 -15.02 -16.55
C VAL A 298 6.72 -15.16 -15.55
N ALA A 299 7.47 -14.09 -15.33
CA ALA A 299 8.55 -14.03 -14.36
C ALA A 299 8.06 -13.52 -12.99
N GLU A 300 8.87 -13.72 -11.95
CA GLU A 300 8.58 -13.17 -10.61
C GLU A 300 8.51 -11.64 -10.59
N GLY A 301 9.24 -10.96 -11.48
CA GLY A 301 9.14 -9.51 -11.67
C GLY A 301 7.76 -9.07 -12.15
N ASP A 302 7.10 -9.87 -12.99
CA ASP A 302 5.74 -9.58 -13.46
C ASP A 302 4.73 -9.73 -12.33
N ARG A 303 4.85 -10.80 -11.52
CA ARG A 303 4.03 -10.97 -10.31
C ARG A 303 4.21 -9.79 -9.35
N PHE A 304 5.45 -9.39 -9.09
CA PHE A 304 5.75 -8.25 -8.23
C PHE A 304 5.10 -6.95 -8.75
N THR A 305 5.11 -6.75 -10.06
CA THR A 305 4.46 -5.61 -10.72
C THR A 305 2.94 -5.67 -10.55
N VAL A 306 2.31 -6.82 -10.78
CA VAL A 306 0.87 -7.02 -10.57
C VAL A 306 0.48 -6.75 -9.11
N LEU A 307 1.22 -7.30 -8.16
CA LEU A 307 0.97 -7.07 -6.73
C LEU A 307 1.11 -5.59 -6.37
N SER A 308 2.13 -4.92 -6.92
CA SER A 308 2.35 -3.48 -6.70
C SER A 308 1.21 -2.63 -7.29
N ASP A 309 0.75 -2.95 -8.49
CA ASP A 309 -0.35 -2.23 -9.14
C ASP A 309 -1.68 -2.46 -8.41
N PHE A 310 -1.87 -3.64 -7.82
CA PHE A 310 -3.08 -3.93 -7.04
C PHE A 310 -3.04 -3.30 -5.63
N ASP A 311 -1.90 -3.34 -4.94
CA ASP A 311 -1.75 -2.71 -3.62
C ASP A 311 -1.87 -1.17 -3.68
N ARG A 312 -1.84 -0.56 -4.87
CA ARG A 312 -2.14 0.87 -5.06
C ARG A 312 -3.61 1.25 -4.92
N LEU A 313 -4.54 0.28 -4.84
CA LEU A 313 -5.94 0.58 -4.57
C LEU A 313 -6.04 1.46 -3.30
N PRO A 314 -6.59 2.69 -3.38
CA PRO A 314 -6.60 3.62 -2.26
C PRO A 314 -7.17 2.99 -1.01
N VAL A 315 -6.47 3.14 0.12
CA VAL A 315 -6.83 2.50 1.39
C VAL A 315 -8.29 2.76 1.79
N PRO A 316 -8.83 3.99 1.71
CA PRO A 316 -10.23 4.24 2.04
C PRO A 316 -11.24 3.54 1.11
N ALA A 317 -10.86 3.27 -0.14
CA ALA A 317 -11.76 2.62 -1.11
C ALA A 317 -11.83 1.11 -0.93
N ARG A 318 -10.87 0.49 -0.21
CA ARG A 318 -10.75 -0.97 -0.10
C ARG A 318 -11.95 -1.64 0.54
N ALA A 319 -12.57 -1.02 1.54
CA ALA A 319 -13.71 -1.60 2.23
C ALA A 319 -15.00 -1.50 1.40
N GLU A 320 -15.26 -0.34 0.77
CA GLU A 320 -16.36 -0.20 -0.20
C GLU A 320 -16.22 -1.23 -1.32
N TRP A 321 -15.02 -1.34 -1.91
CA TRP A 321 -14.75 -2.34 -2.94
C TRP A 321 -14.94 -3.75 -2.42
N GLY A 322 -14.47 -4.06 -1.21
CA GLY A 322 -14.70 -5.34 -0.57
C GLY A 322 -16.19 -5.69 -0.46
N HIS A 323 -17.02 -4.76 0.01
CA HIS A 323 -18.47 -4.95 0.07
C HIS A 323 -19.08 -5.19 -1.31
N LEU A 324 -18.76 -4.32 -2.26
CA LEU A 324 -19.26 -4.40 -3.63
C LEU A 324 -18.88 -5.74 -4.28
N LEU A 325 -17.63 -6.16 -4.16
CA LEU A 325 -17.15 -7.39 -4.77
C LEU A 325 -17.76 -8.64 -4.10
N LEU A 326 -18.00 -8.61 -2.78
CA LEU A 326 -18.76 -9.66 -2.09
C LEU A 326 -20.23 -9.72 -2.54
N ASP A 327 -20.85 -8.58 -2.84
CA ASP A 327 -22.19 -8.53 -3.43
C ASP A 327 -22.18 -9.08 -4.86
N MET A 328 -21.20 -8.70 -5.68
CA MET A 328 -21.02 -9.24 -7.04
C MET A 328 -20.87 -10.76 -7.02
N LEU A 329 -20.05 -11.31 -6.13
CA LEU A 329 -19.85 -12.76 -5.99
C LEU A 329 -21.12 -13.50 -5.54
N ARG A 330 -22.00 -12.86 -4.77
CA ARG A 330 -23.31 -13.42 -4.41
C ARG A 330 -24.30 -13.38 -5.57
N ASP A 331 -24.20 -12.37 -6.42
CA ASP A 331 -25.16 -12.08 -7.48
C ASP A 331 -24.85 -12.77 -8.83
N VAL A 332 -23.58 -12.98 -9.19
CA VAL A 332 -23.21 -13.63 -10.46
C VAL A 332 -23.62 -15.10 -10.58
N PRO A 333 -23.76 -15.91 -9.50
CA PRO A 333 -24.33 -17.25 -9.59
C PRO A 333 -25.83 -17.30 -9.89
N GLU A 334 -26.56 -16.18 -9.73
CA GLU A 334 -28.02 -16.13 -9.83
C GLU A 334 -28.51 -16.07 -11.30
N VAL A 335 -28.06 -17.01 -12.13
CA VAL A 335 -28.49 -17.21 -13.52
C VAL A 335 -28.55 -18.71 -13.86
N PRO A 336 -29.33 -19.11 -14.89
CA PRO A 336 -29.34 -20.49 -15.36
C PRO A 336 -27.95 -20.97 -15.80
N GLU A 337 -27.69 -22.28 -15.77
CA GLU A 337 -26.35 -22.85 -16.02
C GLU A 337 -25.79 -22.58 -17.42
N GLU A 338 -26.67 -22.42 -18.40
CA GLU A 338 -26.32 -22.08 -19.78
C GLU A 338 -26.01 -20.59 -20.00
N HIS A 339 -26.25 -19.75 -19.00
CA HIS A 339 -25.97 -18.31 -19.05
C HIS A 339 -24.69 -17.96 -18.29
N CYS A 340 -24.06 -16.86 -18.70
CA CYS A 340 -22.96 -16.24 -17.95
C CYS A 340 -23.34 -14.82 -17.59
N LYS A 341 -23.28 -14.50 -16.31
CA LYS A 341 -23.48 -13.15 -15.78
C LYS A 341 -22.12 -12.55 -15.44
N TRP A 342 -21.99 -11.27 -15.74
CA TRP A 342 -20.80 -10.48 -15.45
C TRP A 342 -21.16 -9.27 -14.60
N ARG A 343 -20.28 -8.94 -13.68
CA ARG A 343 -20.28 -7.65 -12.97
C ARG A 343 -18.88 -7.09 -13.02
N PHE A 344 -18.76 -5.77 -13.19
CA PHE A 344 -17.48 -5.10 -13.27
C PHE A 344 -17.45 -3.87 -12.36
N ARG A 345 -16.29 -3.64 -11.75
CA ARG A 345 -15.89 -2.37 -11.17
C ARG A 345 -14.59 -1.94 -11.82
N ARG A 346 -14.49 -0.66 -12.14
CA ARG A 346 -13.31 -0.06 -12.76
C ARG A 346 -12.87 1.15 -11.93
N LEU A 347 -11.57 1.26 -11.70
CA LEU A 347 -10.89 2.45 -11.21
C LEU A 347 -9.96 2.94 -12.32
N LEU A 348 -9.94 4.26 -12.52
CA LEU A 348 -8.93 4.94 -13.32
C LEU A 348 -8.25 5.95 -12.40
N GLU A 349 -6.91 5.94 -12.36
CA GLU A 349 -6.15 6.93 -11.59
C GLU A 349 -6.29 8.33 -12.20
N GLU A 350 -6.06 9.36 -11.39
CA GLU A 350 -6.21 10.78 -11.76
C GLU A 350 -5.46 11.15 -13.05
N ASP A 351 -4.27 10.58 -13.27
CA ASP A 351 -3.43 10.90 -14.42
C ASP A 351 -3.74 10.10 -15.70
N GLY A 352 -4.74 9.21 -15.62
CA GLY A 352 -5.19 8.36 -16.73
C GLY A 352 -4.22 7.25 -17.13
N THR A 353 -3.09 7.08 -16.44
CA THR A 353 -2.07 6.09 -16.83
C THR A 353 -2.33 4.71 -16.23
N ARG A 354 -3.15 4.62 -15.19
CA ARG A 354 -3.34 3.36 -14.44
C ARG A 354 -4.79 3.04 -14.26
N GLN A 355 -5.11 1.80 -14.55
CA GLN A 355 -6.47 1.31 -14.47
C GLN A 355 -6.51 -0.03 -13.74
N LEU A 356 -7.43 -0.16 -12.78
CA LEU A 356 -7.76 -1.41 -12.13
C LEU A 356 -9.18 -1.80 -12.52
N ILE A 357 -9.34 -2.98 -13.10
CA ILE A 357 -10.62 -3.58 -13.42
C ILE A 357 -10.78 -4.81 -12.54
N VAL A 358 -11.87 -4.90 -11.80
CA VAL A 358 -12.24 -6.13 -11.11
C VAL A 358 -13.58 -6.61 -11.66
N GLY A 359 -13.56 -7.80 -12.25
CA GLY A 359 -14.74 -8.50 -12.74
C GLY A 359 -15.13 -9.64 -11.82
N ALA A 360 -16.43 -9.94 -11.76
CA ALA A 360 -16.95 -11.21 -11.28
C ALA A 360 -17.73 -11.89 -12.40
N ALA A 361 -17.51 -13.19 -12.58
CA ALA A 361 -18.21 -14.01 -13.57
C ALA A 361 -18.80 -15.28 -12.93
N THR A 362 -19.91 -15.77 -13.46
CA THR A 362 -20.60 -16.97 -12.97
C THR A 362 -19.72 -18.23 -12.94
N ARG A 363 -18.77 -18.34 -13.87
CA ARG A 363 -17.87 -19.50 -14.03
C ARG A 363 -16.54 -19.08 -14.66
N PHE A 364 -15.58 -20.00 -14.66
CA PHE A 364 -14.28 -19.82 -15.30
C PHE A 364 -14.05 -20.99 -16.26
N ASP A 365 -13.83 -20.66 -17.52
CA ASP A 365 -13.48 -21.56 -18.60
C ASP A 365 -12.64 -20.77 -19.64
N PRO A 366 -12.04 -21.43 -20.65
CA PRO A 366 -11.20 -20.73 -21.63
C PRO A 366 -11.92 -19.61 -22.40
N ILE A 367 -13.25 -19.69 -22.57
CA ILE A 367 -14.03 -18.65 -23.24
C ILE A 367 -14.15 -17.44 -22.32
N ILE A 368 -14.44 -17.64 -21.03
CA ILE A 368 -14.48 -16.58 -20.02
C ILE A 368 -13.11 -15.91 -19.87
N GLU A 369 -12.03 -16.69 -19.86
CA GLU A 369 -10.66 -16.15 -19.80
C GLU A 369 -10.35 -15.25 -21.01
N ALA A 370 -10.66 -15.72 -22.22
CA ALA A 370 -10.45 -14.96 -23.45
C ALA A 370 -11.31 -13.69 -23.48
N ALA A 371 -12.60 -13.80 -23.13
CA ALA A 371 -13.53 -12.69 -23.10
C ALA A 371 -13.11 -11.61 -22.09
N PHE A 372 -12.70 -12.02 -20.88
CA PHE A 372 -12.20 -11.07 -19.87
C PHE A 372 -10.91 -10.39 -20.33
N SER A 373 -10.01 -11.13 -20.97
CA SER A 373 -8.77 -10.57 -21.53
C SER A 373 -9.06 -9.54 -22.62
N ALA A 374 -10.00 -9.83 -23.53
CA ALA A 374 -10.47 -8.91 -24.55
C ALA A 374 -11.09 -7.64 -23.94
N TYR A 375 -11.92 -7.78 -22.89
CA TYR A 375 -12.47 -6.64 -22.16
C TYR A 375 -11.36 -5.74 -21.61
N VAL A 376 -10.36 -6.32 -20.95
CA VAL A 376 -9.25 -5.57 -20.36
C VAL A 376 -8.43 -4.85 -21.44
N GLN A 377 -8.12 -5.53 -22.54
CA GLN A 377 -7.39 -4.94 -23.68
C GLN A 377 -8.17 -3.79 -24.32
N LEU A 378 -9.48 -3.96 -24.55
CA LEU A 378 -10.35 -2.92 -25.09
C LEU A 378 -10.36 -1.68 -24.18
N ARG A 379 -10.57 -1.87 -22.87
CA ARG A 379 -10.62 -0.75 -21.93
C ARG A 379 -9.27 -0.05 -21.78
N HIS A 380 -8.18 -0.79 -21.90
CA HIS A 380 -6.84 -0.21 -21.96
C HIS A 380 -6.69 0.67 -23.21
N HIS A 381 -6.99 0.12 -24.40
CA HIS A 381 -6.92 0.84 -25.67
C HIS A 381 -7.79 2.11 -25.67
N GLU A 382 -9.03 2.04 -25.17
CA GLU A 382 -9.91 3.20 -25.09
C GLU A 382 -9.32 4.35 -24.25
N VAL A 383 -8.60 4.02 -23.16
CA VAL A 383 -7.93 5.03 -22.32
C VAL A 383 -6.69 5.58 -23.01
N THR A 384 -5.86 4.71 -23.55
CA THR A 384 -4.58 5.12 -24.15
C THR A 384 -4.78 5.90 -25.44
N ALA A 385 -5.76 5.53 -26.28
CA ALA A 385 -6.13 6.27 -27.48
C ALA A 385 -6.61 7.70 -27.16
N ARG A 386 -7.32 7.89 -26.04
CA ARG A 386 -7.82 9.21 -25.62
C ARG A 386 -6.75 10.06 -24.96
N THR A 387 -5.90 9.46 -24.12
CA THR A 387 -4.87 10.19 -23.38
C THR A 387 -3.60 10.42 -24.20
N GLY A 388 -3.35 9.61 -25.23
CA GLY A 388 -2.11 9.63 -26.03
C GLY A 388 -0.89 9.13 -25.25
N ARG A 389 -1.09 8.43 -24.12
CA ARG A 389 -0.03 8.02 -23.18
C ARG A 389 0.13 6.50 -23.09
N ALA A 390 0.03 5.79 -24.21
CA ALA A 390 0.08 4.32 -24.25
C ALA A 390 1.30 3.74 -23.52
N GLU A 391 2.50 4.22 -23.83
CA GLU A 391 3.78 3.76 -23.26
C GLU A 391 3.88 3.88 -21.73
N GLU A 392 3.18 4.85 -21.14
CA GLU A 392 3.19 5.07 -19.69
C GLU A 392 2.05 4.35 -18.98
N SER A 393 1.11 3.79 -19.75
CA SER A 393 -0.14 3.29 -19.23
C SER A 393 -0.13 1.81 -18.93
N SER A 394 -0.89 1.39 -17.94
CA SER A 394 -1.09 -0.02 -17.60
C SER A 394 -2.49 -0.28 -17.10
N THR A 395 -3.05 -1.43 -17.46
CA THR A 395 -4.33 -1.90 -16.95
C THR A 395 -4.15 -3.26 -16.30
N LEU A 396 -4.55 -3.36 -15.04
CA LEU A 396 -4.66 -4.61 -14.30
C LEU A 396 -6.13 -5.04 -14.27
N GLY A 397 -6.43 -6.18 -14.87
CA GLY A 397 -7.70 -6.88 -14.73
C GLY A 397 -7.60 -8.01 -13.72
N VAL A 398 -8.50 -8.06 -12.75
CA VAL A 398 -8.68 -9.18 -11.82
C VAL A 398 -10.07 -9.77 -12.02
N LEU A 399 -10.15 -11.08 -12.24
CA LEU A 399 -11.39 -11.82 -12.39
C LEU A 399 -11.62 -12.70 -11.16
N LEU A 400 -12.81 -12.58 -10.58
CA LEU A 400 -13.28 -13.41 -9.49
C LEU A 400 -14.34 -14.38 -9.99
N THR A 401 -14.20 -15.66 -9.66
CA THR A 401 -15.15 -16.70 -10.06
C THR A 401 -15.58 -17.52 -8.86
N PRO A 402 -16.87 -17.59 -8.51
CA PRO A 402 -17.36 -18.43 -7.43
C PRO A 402 -16.99 -19.91 -7.66
N ARG A 403 -16.54 -20.60 -6.62
CA ARG A 403 -16.37 -22.05 -6.67
C ARG A 403 -17.59 -22.76 -6.12
N ARG A 404 -17.89 -23.92 -6.71
CA ARG A 404 -18.99 -24.79 -6.27
C ARG A 404 -18.52 -25.99 -5.42
N ASP A 405 -17.22 -26.18 -5.26
CA ASP A 405 -16.63 -27.34 -4.57
C ASP A 405 -16.48 -27.17 -3.05
N GLY A 406 -16.74 -25.97 -2.53
CA GLY A 406 -16.70 -25.66 -1.10
C GLY A 406 -15.30 -25.55 -0.49
N VAL A 407 -14.22 -25.65 -1.28
CA VAL A 407 -12.84 -25.57 -0.77
C VAL A 407 -12.44 -24.13 -0.46
N ARG A 408 -12.82 -23.20 -1.35
CA ARG A 408 -12.67 -21.76 -1.15
C ARG A 408 -13.86 -21.04 -1.79
N PRO A 409 -14.19 -19.80 -1.37
CA PRO A 409 -15.40 -19.12 -1.86
C PRO A 409 -15.29 -18.70 -3.34
N TRP A 410 -14.10 -18.39 -3.86
CA TRP A 410 -13.87 -18.03 -5.26
C TRP A 410 -12.45 -18.38 -5.73
N ASP A 411 -12.23 -18.35 -7.03
CA ASP A 411 -10.93 -18.32 -7.70
C ASP A 411 -10.60 -16.89 -8.13
N THR A 412 -9.32 -16.52 -8.07
CA THR A 412 -8.80 -15.24 -8.56
C THR A 412 -7.85 -15.47 -9.73
N SER A 413 -8.17 -14.84 -10.85
CA SER A 413 -7.33 -14.79 -12.06
C SER A 413 -6.95 -13.34 -12.35
N ALA A 414 -5.78 -13.11 -12.93
CA ALA A 414 -5.32 -11.76 -13.24
C ALA A 414 -4.75 -11.69 -14.67
N VAL A 415 -4.99 -10.56 -15.33
CA VAL A 415 -4.38 -10.18 -16.61
C VAL A 415 -3.86 -8.77 -16.46
N ARG A 416 -2.64 -8.52 -16.96
CA ARG A 416 -2.04 -7.19 -16.95
C ARG A 416 -1.60 -6.85 -18.36
N VAL A 417 -1.93 -5.65 -18.80
CA VAL A 417 -1.53 -5.08 -20.09
C VAL A 417 -0.83 -3.75 -19.86
N HIS A 418 0.12 -3.41 -20.72
CA HIS A 418 0.96 -2.21 -20.61
C HIS A 418 1.49 -1.82 -21.98
N GLY A 419 1.61 -0.52 -22.23
CA GLY A 419 2.11 0.01 -23.50
C GLY A 419 1.04 0.02 -24.59
N ASP A 420 1.46 0.30 -25.83
CA ASP A 420 0.60 0.05 -26.97
C ASP A 420 0.39 -1.46 -27.17
N LEU A 421 -0.85 -1.86 -27.44
CA LEU A 421 -1.22 -3.25 -27.69
C LEU A 421 -1.20 -3.61 -29.17
N ASP A 422 -1.00 -2.62 -30.05
CA ASP A 422 -1.02 -2.79 -31.51
C ASP A 422 -2.29 -3.50 -32.01
N LEU A 423 -3.43 -3.30 -31.31
CA LEU A 423 -4.71 -3.90 -31.69
C LEU A 423 -5.11 -3.38 -33.08
N SER A 424 -5.44 -4.31 -33.97
CA SER A 424 -5.99 -3.99 -35.27
C SER A 424 -7.39 -3.36 -35.15
N GLU A 425 -7.80 -2.58 -36.15
CA GLU A 425 -9.16 -2.03 -36.23
C GLU A 425 -10.23 -3.14 -36.18
N GLU A 426 -9.92 -4.32 -36.75
CA GLU A 426 -10.80 -5.49 -36.70
C GLU A 426 -10.95 -6.03 -35.28
N GLU A 427 -9.85 -6.18 -34.52
CA GLU A 427 -9.91 -6.62 -33.11
C GLU A 427 -10.67 -5.61 -32.25
N ILE A 428 -10.41 -4.31 -32.42
CA ILE A 428 -11.12 -3.24 -31.71
C ILE A 428 -12.62 -3.30 -32.00
N GLN A 429 -12.99 -3.50 -33.27
CA GLN A 429 -14.39 -3.61 -33.69
C GLN A 429 -15.06 -4.83 -33.05
N VAL A 430 -14.44 -6.01 -33.12
CA VAL A 430 -14.95 -7.25 -32.52
C VAL A 430 -15.13 -7.08 -31.01
N TYR A 431 -14.11 -6.58 -30.30
CA TYR A 431 -14.21 -6.38 -28.86
C TYR A 431 -15.29 -5.35 -28.49
N SER A 432 -15.42 -4.27 -29.28
CA SER A 432 -16.44 -3.24 -29.06
C SER A 432 -17.84 -3.80 -29.28
N GLU A 433 -18.05 -4.59 -30.33
CA GLU A 433 -19.32 -5.26 -30.60
C GLU A 433 -19.71 -6.26 -29.51
N GLU A 434 -18.76 -6.85 -28.80
CA GLU A 434 -19.04 -7.74 -27.67
C GLU A 434 -19.35 -6.96 -26.38
N TRP A 435 -18.56 -5.93 -26.06
CA TRP A 435 -18.53 -5.32 -24.72
C TRP A 435 -19.20 -3.94 -24.61
N ASN A 436 -19.42 -3.25 -25.72
CA ASN A 436 -20.03 -1.91 -25.74
C ASN A 436 -21.49 -1.92 -26.26
N ARG A 437 -22.13 -3.08 -26.41
CA ARG A 437 -23.56 -3.14 -26.80
C ARG A 437 -24.39 -2.34 -25.80
N ALA A 438 -24.93 -1.21 -26.27
CA ALA A 438 -25.96 -0.50 -25.55
C ALA A 438 -27.12 -1.46 -25.29
N THR A 439 -27.73 -1.35 -24.11
CA THR A 439 -29.03 -1.96 -23.78
C THR A 439 -30.12 -1.37 -24.69
N GLU A 440 -30.12 -1.70 -25.98
CA GLU A 440 -31.18 -1.34 -26.93
C GLU A 440 -32.47 -2.15 -26.72
N ASN A 441 -32.49 -3.09 -25.77
CA ASN A 441 -33.65 -3.95 -25.48
C ASN A 441 -34.40 -3.61 -24.17
N ALA A 442 -34.11 -2.49 -23.51
CA ALA A 442 -34.83 -2.10 -22.28
C ALA A 442 -36.18 -1.41 -22.53
N ASP A 443 -36.52 -1.03 -23.76
CA ASP A 443 -37.72 -0.23 -24.09
C ASP A 443 -38.83 -0.98 -24.84
N VAL A 444 -38.80 -2.32 -24.90
CA VAL A 444 -39.90 -3.10 -25.52
C VAL A 444 -40.46 -4.15 -24.56
N SER A 445 -41.06 -3.69 -23.46
CA SER A 445 -42.17 -4.41 -22.82
C SER A 445 -42.99 -3.50 -21.90
N VAL A 446 -43.63 -2.49 -22.48
CA VAL A 446 -44.88 -1.93 -21.94
C VAL A 446 -45.88 -1.90 -23.09
N SER A 447 -46.56 -3.02 -23.31
CA SER A 447 -47.88 -3.05 -23.94
C SER A 447 -48.57 -4.38 -23.63
N GLY A 448 -49.58 -4.33 -22.75
CA GLY A 448 -50.51 -5.42 -22.46
C GLY A 448 -50.81 -5.59 -21.00
#